data_AF-A0A956SWB3-F1
#
_entry.id   AF-A0A956SWB3-F1
#
_cell.length_a   1.000
_cell.length_b   1.000
_cell.length_c   1.000
_cell.angle_alpha   90.00
_cell.angle_beta   90.00
_cell.angle_gamma   90.00
#
_symmetry.space_group_name_H-M   'P 1'
#
loop_
_entity.id
_entity.type
_entity.pdbx_description
1 polymer ?
#
loop_
_entity_poly.entity_id
_entity_poly.type
_entity_poly.pdbx_seq_one_letter_code
_entity_poly.pdbx_strand_id
1 'polypeptide(L)'
;MSLFRFVTRHKSGHLDFEDLALLGGPSAAREFLAVSESSGPAVLRLQVGADGRVRILGWRELVVPVPSYKNSGNRGLEGLALDAEGGVLYAGLEESKDRTGYLLAYPWPMELDPPEHFDEGRMPVEPLWTKRIHDQRWGEPGPLSGLALSRRGGEATLWAVQASTQRLLRLGGRGEPKGCWTLDLRAPDGAAYEVPMPEGVTVDEDHGRLWLVTDPDEKKYRPAGWFRRAKGLYKQGVPMLYEIPIPAAPAPATEVATSARGGA
;
A
#
# COMPACT_ATOMS: atom_id res chain seq x y z
N MET A 1 -15.51 19.54 -1.07
CA MET A 1 -14.31 18.69 -0.99
C MET A 1 -13.64 19.01 0.32
N SER A 2 -13.81 18.15 1.33
CA SER A 2 -13.30 18.41 2.69
C SER A 2 -11.90 17.84 2.80
N LEU A 3 -10.90 18.71 2.91
CA LEU A 3 -9.51 18.33 3.16
C LEU A 3 -9.42 17.85 4.61
N PHE A 4 -9.17 16.56 4.84
CA PHE A 4 -8.97 16.03 6.19
C PHE A 4 -7.58 16.46 6.67
N ARG A 5 -7.53 17.26 7.74
CA ARG A 5 -6.27 17.64 8.39
C ARG A 5 -6.09 16.75 9.60
N PHE A 6 -5.20 15.76 9.50
CA PHE A 6 -4.78 14.94 10.63
C PHE A 6 -3.93 15.81 11.56
N VAL A 7 -4.35 15.95 12.81
CA VAL A 7 -3.55 16.56 13.88
C VAL A 7 -3.54 15.56 15.03
N THR A 8 -2.56 14.68 15.04
CA THR A 8 -2.28 13.81 16.18
C THR A 8 -1.52 14.63 17.23
N ARG A 9 -2.19 14.99 18.33
CA ARG A 9 -1.51 15.42 19.56
C ARG A 9 -1.69 14.31 20.59
N HIS A 10 -0.85 13.28 20.52
CA HIS A 10 -0.60 12.42 21.67
C HIS A 10 0.73 12.86 22.31
N LYS A 11 0.79 12.80 23.64
CA LYS A 11 1.94 13.24 24.46
C LYS A 11 3.08 12.21 24.53
N SER A 12 2.97 11.12 23.76
CA SER A 12 3.91 9.99 23.73
C SER A 12 4.06 9.52 22.27
N GLY A 13 5.09 10.01 21.59
CA GLY A 13 5.39 9.59 20.20
C GLY A 13 4.44 10.17 19.15
N HIS A 14 4.99 10.48 17.99
CA HIS A 14 4.18 10.79 16.80
C HIS A 14 3.67 9.46 16.26
N LEU A 15 2.35 9.23 16.25
CA LEU A 15 1.76 8.13 15.48
C LEU A 15 1.82 8.50 14.00
N ASP A 16 2.65 7.77 13.25
CA ASP A 16 2.77 7.82 11.79
C ASP A 16 1.84 6.77 11.17
N PHE A 17 0.98 7.18 10.24
CA PHE A 17 0.03 6.30 9.58
C PHE A 17 0.41 6.16 8.11
N GLU A 18 0.53 4.93 7.63
CA GLU A 18 0.99 4.68 6.26
C GLU A 18 -0.16 4.44 5.28
N ASP A 19 -1.10 3.56 5.62
CA ASP A 19 -2.25 3.25 4.75
C ASP A 19 -3.54 2.99 5.54
N LEU A 20 -4.67 3.05 4.83
CA LEU A 20 -6.02 2.97 5.36
C LEU A 20 -6.90 2.02 4.55
N ALA A 21 -7.63 1.14 5.24
CA ALA A 21 -8.68 0.30 4.65
C ALA A 21 -10.05 0.68 5.23
N LEU A 22 -11.08 0.79 4.38
CA LEU A 22 -12.43 1.11 4.83
C LEU A 22 -13.08 -0.07 5.57
N LEU A 23 -13.65 0.19 6.75
CA LEU A 23 -14.39 -0.80 7.54
C LEU A 23 -15.90 -0.66 7.30
N GLY A 24 -16.39 -1.27 6.21
CA GLY A 24 -17.82 -1.35 5.87
C GLY A 24 -18.32 -0.32 4.84
N GLY A 25 -19.60 -0.43 4.47
CA GLY A 25 -20.26 0.40 3.45
C GLY A 25 -20.58 1.84 3.90
N PRO A 26 -21.24 2.64 3.05
CA PRO A 26 -21.50 4.07 3.27
C PRO A 26 -22.49 4.30 4.42
N SER A 27 -21.99 4.26 5.66
CA SER A 27 -22.70 4.67 6.88
C SER A 27 -22.34 6.13 7.25
N ALA A 28 -23.18 6.76 8.07
CA ALA A 28 -22.98 8.13 8.57
C ALA A 28 -21.73 8.28 9.47
N ALA A 29 -21.24 7.19 10.07
CA ALA A 29 -19.92 7.11 10.68
C ALA A 29 -19.01 6.29 9.76
N ARG A 30 -17.95 6.92 9.24
CA ARG A 30 -16.95 6.25 8.42
C ARG A 30 -15.89 5.68 9.33
N GLU A 31 -15.76 4.37 9.35
CA GLU A 31 -14.73 3.66 10.10
C GLU A 31 -13.68 3.10 9.17
N PHE A 32 -12.44 3.09 9.65
CA PHE A 32 -11.27 2.68 8.89
C PHE A 32 -10.40 1.79 9.76
N LEU A 33 -9.62 0.93 9.13
CA LEU A 33 -8.41 0.37 9.68
C LEU A 33 -7.23 1.19 9.18
N ALA A 34 -6.21 1.35 10.02
CA ALA A 34 -4.96 2.01 9.69
C ALA A 34 -3.79 1.14 10.13
N VAL A 35 -2.68 1.18 9.41
CA VAL A 35 -1.40 0.66 9.91
C VAL A 35 -0.48 1.80 10.35
N SER A 36 0.39 1.51 11.31
CA SER A 36 1.36 2.47 11.86
C SER A 36 2.75 1.85 11.98
N GLU A 37 3.79 2.66 11.77
CA GLU A 37 5.21 2.24 11.89
C GLU A 37 5.90 2.69 13.19
N SER A 38 5.43 3.80 13.74
CA SER A 38 6.15 4.61 14.73
C SER A 38 6.36 4.01 16.13
N SER A 39 5.65 2.93 16.47
CA SER A 39 5.78 2.21 17.76
C SER A 39 5.88 0.69 17.59
N GLY A 40 6.19 0.23 16.38
CA GLY A 40 6.05 -1.16 15.97
C GLY A 40 4.80 -1.40 15.12
N PRO A 41 4.78 -2.51 14.35
CA PRO A 41 3.71 -2.80 13.42
C PRO A 41 2.41 -3.04 14.17
N ALA A 42 1.42 -2.18 13.94
CA ALA A 42 0.12 -2.26 14.58
C ALA A 42 -1.00 -1.92 13.59
N VAL A 43 -2.19 -2.46 13.86
CA VAL A 43 -3.43 -2.01 13.22
C VAL A 43 -4.26 -1.20 14.20
N LEU A 44 -4.86 -0.12 13.73
CA LEU A 44 -5.76 0.74 14.51
C LEU A 44 -7.13 0.78 13.84
N ARG A 45 -8.20 0.73 14.64
CA ARG A 45 -9.55 1.08 14.18
C ARG A 45 -9.80 2.55 14.45
N LEU A 46 -10.12 3.27 13.39
CA LEU A 46 -10.39 4.69 13.41
C LEU A 46 -11.86 4.96 13.08
N GLN A 47 -12.42 6.01 13.67
CA GLN A 47 -13.73 6.54 13.32
C GLN A 47 -13.62 8.03 13.02
N VAL A 48 -14.17 8.44 11.87
CA VAL A 48 -14.29 9.84 11.50
C VAL A 48 -15.68 10.33 11.91
N GLY A 49 -15.71 11.25 12.88
CA GLY A 49 -16.93 11.89 13.34
C GLY A 49 -17.48 12.91 12.34
N ALA A 50 -18.76 13.27 12.50
CA ALA A 50 -19.40 14.32 11.69
C ALA A 50 -18.75 15.71 11.87
N ASP A 51 -18.02 15.92 12.96
CA ASP A 51 -17.23 17.12 13.25
C ASP A 51 -15.86 17.13 12.54
N GLY A 52 -15.57 16.11 11.73
CA GLY A 52 -14.30 15.95 11.02
C GLY A 52 -13.14 15.47 11.89
N ARG A 53 -13.39 15.14 13.17
CA ARG A 53 -12.35 14.60 14.06
C ARG A 53 -12.23 13.09 13.90
N VAL A 54 -10.98 12.60 14.00
CA VAL A 54 -10.67 11.17 13.99
C VAL A 54 -10.49 10.68 15.43
N ARG A 55 -11.13 9.57 15.76
CA ARG A 55 -10.97 8.88 17.06
C ARG A 55 -10.38 7.49 16.82
N ILE A 56 -9.41 7.12 17.64
CA ILE A 56 -8.94 5.73 17.73
C ILE A 56 -9.95 4.99 18.62
N LEU A 57 -10.56 3.95 18.08
CA LEU A 57 -11.53 3.10 18.80
C LEU A 57 -10.88 1.86 19.39
N GLY A 58 -9.77 1.43 18.80
CA GLY A 58 -8.97 0.34 19.33
C GLY A 58 -7.75 0.09 18.46
N TRP A 59 -6.88 -0.79 18.92
CA TRP A 59 -5.63 -1.09 18.27
C TRP A 59 -5.15 -2.50 18.60
N ARG A 60 -4.18 -3.02 17.84
CA ARG A 60 -3.53 -4.30 18.14
C ARG A 60 -2.16 -4.35 17.48
N GLU A 61 -1.16 -4.84 18.22
CA GLU A 61 0.16 -5.16 17.66
C GLU A 61 0.10 -6.36 16.72
N LEU A 62 0.87 -6.30 15.65
CA LEU A 62 0.99 -7.33 14.63
C LEU A 62 2.39 -7.94 14.69
N VAL A 63 2.51 -9.25 14.53
CA VAL A 63 3.82 -9.88 14.34
C VAL A 63 4.20 -9.80 12.87
N VAL A 64 5.45 -9.42 12.59
CA VAL A 64 6.04 -9.45 11.24
C VAL A 64 7.15 -10.51 11.25
N PRO A 65 6.85 -11.78 10.94
CA PRO A 65 7.79 -12.90 11.07
C PRO A 65 8.75 -12.98 9.87
N VAL A 66 9.23 -11.83 9.40
CA VAL A 66 10.15 -11.73 8.27
C VAL A 66 11.58 -11.61 8.85
N PRO A 67 12.50 -12.56 8.60
CA PRO A 67 13.85 -12.55 9.21
C PRO A 67 14.67 -11.30 8.85
N SER A 68 14.35 -10.68 7.72
CA SER A 68 14.97 -9.45 7.25
C SER A 68 14.35 -8.19 7.86
N TYR A 69 13.25 -8.29 8.61
CA TYR A 69 12.60 -7.17 9.29
C TYR A 69 13.45 -6.67 10.47
N LYS A 70 13.57 -5.35 10.59
CA LYS A 70 14.09 -4.67 11.77
C LYS A 70 13.18 -3.48 12.02
N ASN A 71 12.56 -3.43 13.18
CA ASN A 71 11.84 -2.24 13.65
C ASN A 71 12.88 -1.13 13.93
N SER A 72 13.22 -0.36 12.89
CA SER A 72 14.14 0.77 12.98
C SER A 72 13.53 1.94 12.22
N GLY A 73 12.83 2.81 12.96
CA GLY A 73 12.26 4.12 12.57
C GLY A 73 12.15 4.39 11.07
N ASN A 74 10.98 4.08 10.49
CA ASN A 74 10.58 4.17 9.08
C ASN A 74 10.83 2.89 8.26
N ARG A 75 10.49 1.72 8.84
CA ARG A 75 10.63 0.40 8.19
C ARG A 75 9.52 -0.49 8.71
N GLY A 76 8.32 -0.33 8.18
CA GLY A 76 7.14 -0.98 8.71
C GLY A 76 6.20 -1.52 7.65
N LEU A 77 4.96 -1.68 8.08
CA LEU A 77 3.85 -2.08 7.22
C LEU A 77 3.30 -0.79 6.61
N GLU A 78 3.25 -0.75 5.28
CA GLU A 78 2.63 0.37 4.58
C GLU A 78 1.30 -0.04 3.98
N GLY A 79 1.29 -0.84 2.92
CA GLY A 79 0.05 -1.14 2.23
C GLY A 79 -0.95 -1.92 3.09
N LEU A 80 -2.23 -1.56 3.04
CA LEU A 80 -3.30 -2.21 3.81
C LEU A 80 -4.55 -2.50 2.97
N ALA A 81 -5.02 -3.74 2.98
CA ALA A 81 -6.30 -4.08 2.34
C ALA A 81 -7.13 -5.03 3.20
N LEU A 82 -8.45 -4.80 3.28
CA LEU A 82 -9.35 -5.62 4.08
C LEU A 82 -10.24 -6.48 3.19
N ASP A 83 -10.18 -7.79 3.38
CA ASP A 83 -11.14 -8.77 2.87
C ASP A 83 -12.08 -9.22 3.97
N ALA A 84 -13.11 -8.43 4.24
CA ALA A 84 -14.08 -8.71 5.29
C ALA A 84 -14.86 -10.00 5.05
N GLU A 85 -15.17 -10.34 3.79
CA GLU A 85 -15.86 -11.57 3.42
C GLU A 85 -14.95 -12.80 3.52
N GLY A 86 -13.67 -12.66 3.16
CA GLY A 86 -12.66 -13.71 3.29
C GLY A 86 -12.12 -13.87 4.70
N GLY A 87 -12.41 -12.93 5.60
CA GLY A 87 -11.92 -12.90 6.96
C GLY A 87 -10.40 -12.66 7.04
N VAL A 88 -9.87 -11.79 6.18
CA VAL A 88 -8.43 -11.51 6.10
C VAL A 88 -8.15 -10.01 6.05
N LEU A 89 -7.19 -9.57 6.86
CA LEU A 89 -6.53 -8.27 6.72
C LEU A 89 -5.16 -8.48 6.08
N TYR A 90 -4.92 -7.86 4.94
CA TYR A 90 -3.65 -7.91 4.23
C TYR A 90 -2.79 -6.71 4.56
N ALA A 91 -1.50 -6.93 4.83
CA ALA A 91 -0.52 -5.88 4.98
C ALA A 91 0.69 -6.10 4.06
N GLY A 92 1.16 -5.03 3.44
CA GLY A 92 2.36 -4.97 2.62
C GLY A 92 3.55 -4.47 3.43
N LEU A 93 4.72 -5.06 3.22
CA LEU A 93 5.96 -4.63 3.85
C LEU A 93 6.73 -3.70 2.90
N GLU A 94 7.04 -2.49 3.35
CA GLU A 94 7.73 -1.46 2.55
C GLU A 94 9.26 -1.50 2.67
N GLU A 95 9.83 -2.05 3.74
CA GLU A 95 11.27 -2.30 3.78
C GLU A 95 11.64 -3.65 4.40
N SER A 96 12.38 -4.44 3.62
CA SER A 96 13.08 -5.63 4.07
C SER A 96 14.57 -5.49 3.75
N LYS A 97 15.47 -6.12 4.52
CA LYS A 97 16.92 -6.09 4.19
C LYS A 97 17.23 -6.63 2.79
N ASP A 98 16.43 -7.57 2.28
CA ASP A 98 16.54 -8.13 0.94
C ASP A 98 15.74 -7.33 -0.11
N ARG A 99 15.23 -6.15 0.27
CA ARG A 99 14.53 -5.16 -0.57
C ARG A 99 13.38 -5.75 -1.37
N THR A 100 12.76 -6.81 -0.86
CA THR A 100 11.66 -7.51 -1.50
C THR A 100 10.36 -7.21 -0.76
N GLY A 101 9.27 -7.08 -1.51
CA GLY A 101 7.93 -6.98 -0.95
C GLY A 101 7.48 -8.28 -0.31
N TYR A 102 6.93 -8.17 0.89
CA TYR A 102 6.25 -9.27 1.57
C TYR A 102 4.78 -8.90 1.73
N LEU A 103 3.92 -9.88 1.48
CA LEU A 103 2.49 -9.80 1.78
C LEU A 103 2.23 -10.66 3.02
N LEU A 104 1.64 -10.04 4.03
CA LEU A 104 1.24 -10.67 5.28
C LEU A 104 -0.29 -10.72 5.32
N ALA A 105 -0.84 -11.83 5.79
CA ALA A 105 -2.28 -11.99 5.96
C ALA A 105 -2.59 -12.26 7.42
N TYR A 106 -3.40 -11.41 8.04
CA TYR A 106 -3.84 -11.51 9.42
C TYR A 106 -5.32 -11.93 9.47
N PRO A 107 -5.76 -12.64 10.53
CA PRO A 107 -7.16 -12.99 10.70
C PRO A 107 -8.05 -11.75 10.83
N TRP A 108 -9.23 -11.78 10.23
CA TRP A 108 -10.26 -10.76 10.41
C TRP A 108 -11.67 -11.39 10.59
N PRO A 109 -12.54 -10.87 11.48
CA PRO A 109 -12.26 -9.83 12.47
C PRO A 109 -11.26 -10.31 13.52
N MET A 110 -10.43 -9.40 14.01
CA MET A 110 -9.60 -9.62 15.19
C MET A 110 -10.11 -8.75 16.34
N GLU A 111 -9.91 -9.23 17.57
CA GLU A 111 -10.17 -8.42 18.75
C GLU A 111 -9.13 -7.29 18.80
N LEU A 112 -9.60 -6.05 18.95
CA LEU A 112 -8.78 -4.86 19.11
C LEU A 112 -8.89 -4.37 20.55
N ASP A 113 -7.76 -3.98 21.13
CA ASP A 113 -7.67 -3.44 22.47
C ASP A 113 -8.14 -2.00 22.50
N PRO A 114 -8.75 -1.53 23.59
CA PRO A 114 -9.12 -0.14 23.72
C PRO A 114 -7.85 0.74 23.80
N PRO A 115 -7.92 2.01 23.35
CA PRO A 115 -6.76 2.88 23.23
C PRO A 115 -6.07 3.16 24.58
N GLU A 116 -6.77 3.09 25.71
CA GLU A 116 -6.16 3.22 27.04
C GLU A 116 -5.12 2.14 27.38
N HIS A 117 -5.08 1.03 26.64
CA HIS A 117 -4.19 -0.11 26.89
C HIS A 117 -2.98 -0.16 25.95
N PHE A 118 -2.55 0.97 25.37
CA PHE A 118 -1.40 1.03 24.45
C PHE A 118 -0.11 0.37 24.98
N ASP A 119 0.06 0.34 26.30
CA ASP A 119 1.28 -0.16 26.94
C ASP A 119 1.11 -1.52 27.65
N GLU A 120 -0.05 -2.19 27.55
CA GLU A 120 -0.38 -3.34 28.41
C GLU A 120 0.19 -4.71 27.96
N GLY A 121 1.09 -4.76 26.98
CA GLY A 121 1.87 -5.97 26.67
C GLY A 121 1.04 -7.22 26.31
N ARG A 122 -0.12 -7.03 25.66
CA ARG A 122 -0.95 -8.14 25.18
C ARG A 122 -0.23 -8.90 24.06
N MET A 123 -0.60 -10.18 23.87
CA MET A 123 0.01 -10.99 22.82
C MET A 123 -0.28 -10.39 21.43
N PRO A 124 0.74 -10.11 20.62
CA PRO A 124 0.57 -9.60 19.27
C PRO A 124 -0.09 -10.64 18.37
N VAL A 125 -0.76 -10.19 17.32
CA VAL A 125 -1.45 -11.08 16.36
C VAL A 125 -0.46 -11.60 15.33
N GLU A 126 -0.34 -12.92 15.27
CA GLU A 126 0.45 -13.61 14.25
C GLU A 126 -0.28 -13.63 12.90
N PRO A 127 0.43 -13.52 11.76
CA PRO A 127 -0.18 -13.70 10.47
C PRO A 127 -0.55 -15.17 10.23
N LEU A 128 -1.67 -15.40 9.54
CA LEU A 128 -2.07 -16.69 9.00
C LEU A 128 -1.02 -17.25 8.03
N TRP A 129 -0.40 -16.36 7.26
CA TRP A 129 0.72 -16.67 6.38
C TRP A 129 1.47 -15.41 5.99
N THR A 130 2.71 -15.61 5.54
CA THR A 130 3.57 -14.57 4.98
C THR A 130 4.12 -15.05 3.64
N LYS A 131 4.08 -14.21 2.62
CA LYS A 131 4.53 -14.56 1.27
C LYS A 131 5.46 -13.50 0.72
N ARG A 132 6.65 -13.93 0.30
CA ARG A 132 7.56 -13.11 -0.49
C ARG A 132 6.97 -12.92 -1.89
N ILE A 133 6.76 -11.68 -2.31
CA ILE A 133 6.23 -11.34 -3.63
C ILE A 133 7.38 -11.19 -4.61
N HIS A 134 7.57 -12.20 -5.44
CA HIS A 134 8.57 -12.24 -6.49
C HIS A 134 8.12 -13.16 -7.62
N ASP A 135 8.26 -12.70 -8.85
CA ASP A 135 8.11 -13.49 -10.06
C ASP A 135 9.25 -13.13 -11.00
N GLN A 136 10.01 -14.13 -11.45
CA GLN A 136 11.18 -13.90 -12.30
C GLN A 136 10.83 -13.16 -13.59
N ARG A 137 9.59 -13.28 -14.08
CA ARG A 137 9.10 -12.60 -15.29
C ARG A 137 8.93 -11.10 -15.08
N TRP A 138 8.84 -10.63 -13.83
CA TRP A 138 8.62 -9.22 -13.48
C TRP A 138 9.94 -8.48 -13.21
N GLY A 139 11.08 -9.16 -13.28
CA GLY A 139 12.39 -8.59 -12.99
C GLY A 139 12.61 -8.41 -11.49
N GLU A 140 13.40 -7.39 -11.12
CA GLU A 140 13.79 -7.13 -9.73
C GLU A 140 12.58 -6.98 -8.80
N PRO A 141 12.50 -7.70 -7.68
CA PRO A 141 11.45 -7.49 -6.70
C PRO A 141 11.56 -6.11 -6.05
N GLY A 142 10.44 -5.64 -5.50
CA GLY A 142 10.39 -4.38 -4.77
C GLY A 142 9.40 -4.45 -3.60
N PRO A 143 9.52 -3.53 -2.65
CA PRO A 143 8.62 -3.40 -1.50
C PRO A 143 7.18 -3.09 -1.91
N LEU A 144 6.24 -3.30 -0.98
CA LEU A 144 4.81 -3.02 -1.20
C LEU A 144 4.37 -1.81 -0.38
N SER A 145 4.11 -0.68 -1.04
CA SER A 145 3.74 0.60 -0.39
C SER A 145 2.23 0.80 -0.27
N GLY A 146 1.44 0.23 -1.18
CA GLY A 146 -0.03 0.33 -1.13
C GLY A 146 -0.70 -0.96 -1.54
N LEU A 147 -1.85 -1.22 -0.92
CA LEU A 147 -2.69 -2.38 -1.24
C LEU A 147 -4.15 -1.98 -1.42
N ALA A 148 -4.82 -2.59 -2.40
CA ALA A 148 -6.27 -2.52 -2.54
C ALA A 148 -6.84 -3.90 -2.85
N LEU A 149 -8.05 -4.18 -2.36
CA LEU A 149 -8.75 -5.43 -2.64
C LEU A 149 -9.92 -5.20 -3.61
N SER A 150 -10.01 -6.06 -4.61
CA SER A 150 -11.16 -6.20 -5.50
C SER A 150 -11.74 -7.61 -5.39
N ARG A 151 -13.08 -7.74 -5.36
CA ARG A 151 -13.82 -9.01 -5.44
C ARG A 151 -14.62 -9.15 -6.73
N ARG A 152 -14.39 -8.29 -7.73
CA ARG A 152 -15.02 -8.39 -9.05
C ARG A 152 -14.84 -9.79 -9.65
N GLY A 153 -15.95 -10.51 -9.82
CA GLY A 153 -15.96 -11.88 -10.33
C GLY A 153 -15.89 -12.99 -9.26
N GLY A 154 -16.02 -12.64 -7.97
CA GLY A 154 -16.11 -13.59 -6.86
C GLY A 154 -14.77 -14.10 -6.32
N GLU A 155 -13.65 -13.78 -6.97
CA GLU A 155 -12.29 -14.09 -6.49
C GLU A 155 -11.66 -12.83 -5.89
N ALA A 156 -11.05 -12.97 -4.70
CA ALA A 156 -10.23 -11.93 -4.09
C ALA A 156 -8.99 -11.65 -4.97
N THR A 157 -8.92 -10.44 -5.50
CA THR A 157 -7.78 -9.90 -6.26
C THR A 157 -7.17 -8.74 -5.47
N LEU A 158 -5.87 -8.81 -5.21
CA LEU A 158 -5.12 -7.72 -4.60
C LEU A 158 -4.42 -6.91 -5.69
N TRP A 159 -4.53 -5.59 -5.61
CA TRP A 159 -3.73 -4.64 -6.35
C TRP A 159 -2.67 -4.10 -5.41
N ALA A 160 -1.41 -4.16 -5.81
CA ALA A 160 -0.29 -3.73 -4.98
C ALA A 160 0.62 -2.77 -5.74
N VAL A 161 1.16 -1.78 -5.04
CA VAL A 161 2.10 -0.82 -5.62
C VAL A 161 3.51 -1.10 -5.12
N GLN A 162 4.48 -1.12 -6.04
CA GLN A 162 5.91 -1.11 -5.72
C GLN A 162 6.50 0.25 -6.06
N ALA A 163 6.69 1.11 -5.06
CA ALA A 163 7.17 2.48 -5.27
C ALA A 163 8.53 2.52 -5.97
N SER A 164 9.50 1.78 -5.44
CA SER A 164 10.90 1.83 -5.92
C SER A 164 11.10 1.28 -7.33
N THR A 165 10.23 0.40 -7.82
CA THR A 165 10.27 -0.15 -9.19
C THR A 165 9.18 0.45 -10.08
N GLN A 166 8.35 1.36 -9.54
CA GLN A 166 7.22 2.01 -10.21
C GLN A 166 6.30 1.00 -10.90
N ARG A 167 5.87 -0.02 -10.16
CA ARG A 167 5.00 -1.07 -10.70
C ARG A 167 3.68 -1.15 -9.98
N LEU A 168 2.65 -1.46 -10.76
CA LEU A 168 1.38 -1.97 -10.27
C LEU A 168 1.36 -3.47 -10.47
N LEU A 169 1.08 -4.21 -9.39
CA LEU A 169 0.95 -5.65 -9.39
C LEU A 169 -0.52 -6.03 -9.22
N ARG A 170 -0.91 -7.11 -9.89
CA ARG A 170 -2.15 -7.84 -9.62
C ARG A 170 -1.79 -9.19 -9.05
N LEU A 171 -2.34 -9.49 -7.88
CA LEU A 171 -2.10 -10.72 -7.13
C LEU A 171 -3.44 -11.42 -6.84
N GLY A 172 -3.41 -12.74 -6.69
CA GLY A 172 -4.53 -13.48 -6.09
C GLY A 172 -4.61 -13.21 -4.58
N GLY A 173 -5.73 -13.56 -3.95
CA GLY A 173 -5.93 -13.40 -2.49
C GLY A 173 -4.95 -14.19 -1.62
N ARG A 174 -4.15 -15.11 -2.18
CA ARG A 174 -3.02 -15.78 -1.51
C ARG A 174 -1.66 -15.30 -2.03
N GLY A 175 -1.63 -14.12 -2.66
CA GLY A 175 -0.45 -13.48 -3.21
C GLY A 175 0.13 -14.15 -4.46
N GLU A 176 -0.63 -14.97 -5.18
CA GLU A 176 -0.19 -15.53 -6.47
C GLU A 176 0.04 -14.41 -7.49
N PRO A 177 1.18 -14.36 -8.19
CA PRO A 177 1.39 -13.46 -9.31
C PRO A 177 0.33 -13.62 -10.40
N LYS A 178 -0.42 -12.55 -10.73
CA LYS A 178 -1.42 -12.55 -11.83
C LYS A 178 -1.12 -11.52 -12.93
N GLY A 179 -0.48 -10.41 -12.60
CA GLY A 179 -0.07 -9.39 -13.57
C GLY A 179 0.87 -8.35 -12.98
N CYS A 180 1.62 -7.68 -13.85
CA CYS A 180 2.55 -6.61 -13.49
C CYS A 180 2.60 -5.59 -14.62
N TRP A 181 2.51 -4.30 -14.28
CA TRP A 181 2.59 -3.19 -15.21
C TRP A 181 3.57 -2.15 -14.69
N THR A 182 4.45 -1.68 -15.55
CA THR A 182 5.27 -0.50 -15.28
C THR A 182 4.40 0.76 -15.39
N LEU A 183 4.49 1.64 -14.41
CA LEU A 183 3.76 2.89 -14.35
C LEU A 183 4.56 3.99 -15.08
N ASP A 184 3.98 4.59 -16.12
CA ASP A 184 4.49 5.82 -16.75
C ASP A 184 3.76 7.03 -16.15
N LEU A 185 4.20 7.45 -14.97
CA LEU A 185 3.59 8.54 -14.21
C LEU A 185 4.15 9.88 -14.68
N ARG A 186 3.27 10.71 -15.25
CA ARG A 186 3.60 12.01 -15.83
C ARG A 186 2.85 13.13 -15.15
N ALA A 187 3.49 14.28 -15.05
CA ALA A 187 2.82 15.50 -14.65
C ALA A 187 1.73 15.89 -15.69
N PRO A 188 0.75 16.74 -15.33
CA PRO A 188 -0.31 17.19 -16.23
C PRO A 188 0.16 17.90 -17.51
N ASP A 189 1.38 18.45 -17.51
CA ASP A 189 2.03 19.03 -18.70
C ASP A 189 2.70 17.98 -19.61
N GLY A 190 2.59 16.69 -19.26
CA GLY A 190 3.17 15.56 -19.98
C GLY A 190 4.65 15.30 -19.68
N ALA A 191 5.27 16.10 -18.79
CA ALA A 191 6.65 15.86 -18.37
C ALA A 191 6.74 14.58 -17.53
N ALA A 192 7.81 13.80 -17.74
CA ALA A 192 8.12 12.68 -16.88
C ALA A 192 8.34 13.20 -15.45
N TYR A 193 7.67 12.57 -14.50
CA TYR A 193 7.87 12.91 -13.11
C TYR A 193 9.14 12.19 -12.65
N GLU A 194 10.17 12.94 -12.25
CA GLU A 194 11.50 12.36 -12.00
C GLU A 194 11.55 11.42 -10.79
N VAL A 195 10.60 11.54 -9.83
CA VAL A 195 10.50 10.70 -8.62
C VAL A 195 9.02 10.43 -8.28
N PRO A 196 8.29 9.62 -9.05
CA PRO A 196 6.83 9.52 -8.93
C PRO A 196 6.34 8.66 -7.79
N MET A 197 7.21 7.91 -7.12
CA MET A 197 6.97 7.20 -5.84
C MET A 197 5.49 6.92 -5.58
N PRO A 198 4.90 6.01 -6.38
CA PRO A 198 3.53 5.62 -6.18
C PRO A 198 3.45 4.90 -4.83
N GLU A 199 2.51 5.29 -3.98
CA GLU A 199 2.36 4.72 -2.64
C GLU A 199 0.97 4.13 -2.47
N GLY A 200 -0.04 4.98 -2.25
CA GLY A 200 -1.40 4.52 -2.04
C GLY A 200 -2.11 4.09 -3.33
N VAL A 201 -2.92 3.04 -3.22
CA VAL A 201 -3.83 2.58 -4.28
C VAL A 201 -5.20 2.26 -3.70
N THR A 202 -6.26 2.59 -4.41
CA THR A 202 -7.62 2.14 -4.11
C THR A 202 -8.34 1.71 -5.38
N VAL A 203 -9.40 0.91 -5.24
CA VAL A 203 -10.18 0.39 -6.36
C VAL A 203 -11.61 0.92 -6.32
N ASP A 204 -12.08 1.37 -7.47
CA ASP A 204 -13.47 1.69 -7.75
C ASP A 204 -14.00 0.61 -8.69
N GLU A 205 -14.58 -0.44 -8.11
CA GLU A 205 -15.05 -1.62 -8.85
C GLU A 205 -16.22 -1.28 -9.78
N ASP A 206 -17.12 -0.40 -9.32
CA ASP A 206 -18.33 -0.02 -10.04
C ASP A 206 -18.00 0.66 -11.38
N HIS A 207 -16.93 1.46 -11.39
CA HIS A 207 -16.47 2.15 -12.60
C HIS A 207 -15.29 1.46 -13.28
N GLY A 208 -14.79 0.36 -12.72
CA GLY A 208 -13.65 -0.38 -13.25
C GLY A 208 -12.35 0.42 -13.25
N ARG A 209 -12.09 1.19 -12.19
CA ARG A 209 -10.92 2.09 -12.08
C ARG A 209 -10.08 1.77 -10.85
N LEU A 210 -8.80 2.10 -10.95
CA LEU A 210 -7.87 2.22 -9.84
C LEU A 210 -7.52 3.69 -9.69
N TRP A 211 -7.42 4.12 -8.44
CA TRP A 211 -6.90 5.43 -8.09
C TRP A 211 -5.57 5.24 -7.39
N LEU A 212 -4.55 5.95 -7.86
CA LEU A 212 -3.19 5.85 -7.34
C LEU A 212 -2.72 7.23 -6.89
N VAL A 213 -2.13 7.31 -5.70
CA VAL A 213 -1.52 8.52 -5.18
C VAL A 213 -0.01 8.36 -5.06
N THR A 214 0.72 9.45 -5.24
CA THR A 214 2.18 9.48 -5.10
C THR A 214 2.58 10.22 -3.84
N ASP A 215 3.60 9.76 -3.13
CA ASP A 215 4.26 10.57 -2.11
C ASP A 215 5.57 11.16 -2.62
N PRO A 216 5.63 12.48 -2.82
CA PRO A 216 6.85 13.15 -3.24
C PRO A 216 7.84 13.40 -2.09
N ASP A 217 7.50 13.12 -0.82
CA ASP A 217 8.30 13.55 0.33
C ASP A 217 9.61 12.77 0.55
N GLU A 218 9.88 11.78 -0.29
CA GLU A 218 11.03 10.92 -0.11
C GLU A 218 12.38 11.51 -0.56
N LYS A 219 13.01 12.20 0.39
CA LYS A 219 14.36 12.79 0.27
C LYS A 219 15.42 11.78 -0.17
N LYS A 220 15.23 10.48 0.09
CA LYS A 220 16.19 9.39 -0.20
C LYS A 220 16.38 9.14 -1.70
N TYR A 221 15.41 9.52 -2.52
CA TYR A 221 15.43 9.33 -3.98
C TYR A 221 15.57 10.63 -4.78
N ARG A 222 15.67 11.79 -4.13
CA ARG A 222 15.85 13.08 -4.82
C ARG A 222 17.29 13.24 -5.29
N PRO A 223 17.55 13.44 -6.61
CA PRO A 223 18.88 13.78 -7.10
C PRO A 223 19.42 15.05 -6.42
N ALA A 224 20.73 15.07 -6.14
CA ALA A 224 21.39 16.24 -5.57
C ALA A 224 21.16 17.49 -6.44
N GLY A 225 20.58 18.55 -5.87
CA GLY A 225 20.29 19.81 -6.58
C GLY A 225 18.86 19.99 -7.11
N TRP A 226 17.94 19.05 -6.84
CA TRP A 226 16.50 19.09 -7.18
C TRP A 226 15.84 20.47 -7.00
N PHE A 227 16.04 21.09 -5.83
CA PHE A 227 15.43 22.38 -5.48
C PHE A 227 15.84 23.54 -6.40
N ARG A 228 16.92 23.40 -7.18
CA ARG A 228 17.42 24.44 -8.10
C ARG A 228 16.84 24.34 -9.51
N ARG A 229 16.31 23.19 -9.95
CA ARG A 229 15.90 22.97 -11.36
C ARG A 229 14.39 22.95 -11.60
N ALA A 230 13.58 22.50 -10.65
CA ALA A 230 12.12 22.50 -10.85
C ALA A 230 11.56 23.93 -10.80
N LYS A 231 10.70 24.27 -11.78
CA LYS A 231 9.96 25.54 -11.89
C LYS A 231 8.45 25.23 -11.88
N GLY A 232 7.62 26.09 -11.30
CA GLY A 232 6.16 25.91 -11.23
C GLY A 232 5.67 25.06 -10.04
N LEU A 233 4.37 24.76 -9.99
CA LEU A 233 3.69 24.05 -8.88
C LEU A 233 4.30 22.67 -8.58
N TYR A 234 4.83 21.99 -9.59
CA TYR A 234 5.45 20.66 -9.46
C TYR A 234 6.83 20.67 -8.79
N LYS A 235 7.39 21.85 -8.50
CA LYS A 235 8.60 22.00 -7.66
C LYS A 235 8.37 21.57 -6.22
N GLN A 236 7.12 21.65 -5.74
CA GLN A 236 6.83 21.52 -4.32
C GLN A 236 6.79 20.08 -3.82
N GLY A 237 6.85 19.08 -4.71
CA GLY A 237 6.53 17.73 -4.29
C GLY A 237 5.09 17.70 -3.81
N VAL A 238 4.15 17.80 -4.75
CA VAL A 238 2.72 17.71 -4.44
C VAL A 238 2.26 16.28 -4.72
N PRO A 239 1.55 15.62 -3.81
CA PRO A 239 0.92 14.34 -4.10
C PRO A 239 0.02 14.44 -5.33
N MET A 240 0.22 13.53 -6.29
CA MET A 240 -0.54 13.47 -7.52
C MET A 240 -1.51 12.31 -7.45
N LEU A 241 -2.76 12.53 -7.85
CA LEU A 241 -3.78 11.49 -7.98
C LEU A 241 -3.89 11.10 -9.45
N TYR A 242 -3.70 9.81 -9.73
CA TYR A 242 -3.82 9.21 -11.04
C TYR A 242 -5.04 8.31 -11.08
N GLU A 243 -5.72 8.34 -12.22
CA GLU A 243 -6.79 7.42 -12.55
C GLU A 243 -6.27 6.41 -13.57
N ILE A 244 -6.41 5.12 -13.26
CA ILE A 244 -5.92 4.03 -14.08
C ILE A 244 -7.10 3.10 -14.36
N PRO A 245 -7.50 2.86 -15.62
CA PRO A 245 -8.49 1.83 -15.93
C PRO A 245 -8.00 0.48 -15.41
N ILE A 246 -8.85 -0.31 -14.75
CA ILE A 246 -8.47 -1.66 -14.31
C ILE A 246 -8.00 -2.43 -15.54
N PRO A 247 -6.71 -2.80 -15.62
CA PRO A 247 -6.19 -3.45 -16.79
C PRO A 247 -6.86 -4.82 -16.92
N ALA A 248 -7.25 -5.17 -18.15
CA ALA A 248 -7.56 -6.55 -18.47
C ALA A 248 -6.36 -7.43 -18.08
N ALA A 249 -6.62 -8.67 -17.68
CA ALA A 249 -5.53 -9.60 -17.36
C ALA A 249 -4.48 -9.54 -18.47
N PRO A 250 -3.18 -9.35 -18.15
CA PRO A 250 -2.18 -9.30 -19.19
C PRO A 250 -2.23 -10.65 -19.91
N ALA A 251 -2.17 -10.63 -21.24
CA ALA A 251 -2.03 -11.87 -22.00
C ALA A 251 -0.85 -12.64 -21.39
N PRO A 252 -0.95 -13.97 -21.19
CA PRO A 252 0.20 -14.75 -20.75
C PRO A 252 1.35 -14.40 -21.69
N ALA A 253 2.50 -14.03 -21.13
CA ALA A 253 3.68 -13.67 -21.90
C ALA A 253 3.90 -14.78 -22.93
N THR A 254 3.53 -14.52 -24.18
CA THR A 254 3.81 -15.43 -25.28
C THR A 254 5.31 -15.58 -25.27
N GLU A 255 5.79 -16.80 -25.04
CA GLU A 255 7.13 -17.19 -25.43
C GLU A 255 7.36 -16.57 -26.80
N VAL A 256 8.31 -15.66 -26.88
CA VAL A 256 8.88 -15.30 -28.16
C VAL A 256 9.62 -16.55 -28.60
N ALA A 257 8.89 -17.44 -29.26
CA ALA A 257 9.45 -18.50 -30.06
C ALA A 257 10.29 -17.80 -31.12
N THR A 258 11.60 -17.76 -30.88
CA THR A 258 12.59 -17.46 -31.89
C THR A 258 12.57 -18.60 -32.90
N SER A 259 11.62 -18.53 -33.84
CA SER A 259 11.64 -19.35 -35.06
C SER A 259 11.75 -18.46 -36.29
N ALA A 260 12.96 -18.34 -36.80
CA ALA A 260 13.29 -18.19 -38.23
C ALA A 260 14.79 -18.49 -38.33
N ARG A 261 15.19 -19.75 -38.46
CA ARG A 261 15.47 -20.44 -39.74
C ARG A 261 16.11 -19.52 -40.79
N GLY A 262 17.31 -19.92 -41.20
CA GLY A 262 18.08 -19.31 -42.27
C GLY A 262 17.60 -19.62 -43.68
N GLY A 263 18.36 -19.07 -44.63
CA GLY A 263 18.18 -19.11 -46.07
C GLY A 263 18.40 -17.68 -46.60
N ALA A 264 19.45 -17.34 -47.34
CA ALA A 264 20.38 -18.13 -48.15
C ALA A 264 21.83 -17.64 -47.97
#